data_AF-A0A9D7DZY4-F1
#
_entry.id   AF-A0A9D7DZY4-F1
#
_cell.length_a   1.000
_cell.length_b   1.000
_cell.length_c   1.000
_cell.angle_alpha   90.00
_cell.angle_beta   90.00
_cell.angle_gamma   90.00
#
_symmetry.space_group_name_H-M   'P 1'
#
loop_
_entity.id
_entity.type
_entity.pdbx_description
1 polymer ?
#
loop_
_entity_poly.entity_id
_entity_poly.type
_entity_poly.pdbx_seq_one_letter_code
_entity_poly.pdbx_strand_id
1 'polypeptide(L)'
;MNLHRIAPVLALLVFCHAPLALADDGAQGRALYESRCDTCHDKSVYNRAVRKSRNFAEVRQWVARWNTELDGAWTDDEIDAVTRYLNERYYKFPCPARICKAG
;
A
#
# COMPACT_ATOMS: atom_id res chain seq x y z
N MET A 1 18.04 53.08 -38.78
CA MET A 1 18.22 53.14 -37.31
C MET A 1 16.87 52.91 -36.66
N ASN A 2 16.64 51.74 -36.06
CA ASN A 2 15.95 51.65 -34.78
C ASN A 2 16.19 50.25 -34.21
N LEU A 3 16.92 50.29 -33.10
CA LEU A 3 17.56 49.19 -32.42
C LEU A 3 16.58 48.59 -31.40
N HIS A 4 16.56 47.26 -31.37
CA HIS A 4 16.25 46.36 -30.27
C HIS A 4 15.25 46.82 -29.19
N ARG A 5 14.09 46.13 -29.17
CA ARG A 5 13.40 45.82 -27.91
C ARG A 5 13.30 44.31 -27.77
N ILE A 6 14.39 43.71 -27.28
CA ILE A 6 14.41 42.33 -26.82
C ILE A 6 13.71 42.37 -25.46
N ALA A 7 12.43 41.99 -25.43
CA ALA A 7 11.73 41.75 -24.18
C ALA A 7 12.34 40.47 -23.55
N PRO A 8 12.72 40.49 -22.26
CA PRO A 8 13.31 39.32 -21.64
C PRO A 8 12.22 38.25 -21.55
N VAL A 9 12.49 37.09 -22.17
CA VAL A 9 11.71 35.86 -21.97
C VAL A 9 11.90 35.49 -20.50
N LEU A 10 10.88 35.77 -19.68
CA LEU A 10 10.84 35.32 -18.30
C LEU A 10 10.61 33.79 -18.34
N ALA A 11 11.72 33.04 -18.32
CA ALA A 11 11.68 31.59 -18.19
C ALA A 11 11.11 31.23 -16.81
N LEU A 12 9.80 30.94 -16.74
CA LEU A 12 9.20 30.28 -15.59
C LEU A 12 9.76 28.85 -15.53
N LEU A 13 10.80 28.66 -14.72
CA LEU A 13 11.17 27.35 -14.22
C LEU A 13 10.08 26.87 -13.27
N VAL A 14 9.07 26.20 -13.82
CA VAL A 14 8.12 25.41 -13.04
C VAL A 14 8.89 24.22 -12.49
N PHE A 15 9.47 24.39 -11.31
CA PHE A 15 9.95 23.28 -10.50
C PHE A 15 8.73 22.45 -10.09
N CYS A 16 8.44 21.40 -10.85
CA CYS A 16 7.50 20.35 -10.48
C CYS A 16 8.13 19.55 -9.32
N HIS A 17 8.02 20.08 -8.10
CA HIS A 17 8.32 19.33 -6.90
C HIS A 17 7.20 18.30 -6.71
N ALA A 18 7.37 17.12 -7.30
CA ALA A 18 6.58 15.98 -6.89
C ALA A 18 6.86 15.77 -5.39
N PRO A 19 5.84 15.81 -4.51
CA PRO A 19 6.07 15.41 -3.13
C PRO A 19 6.55 13.96 -3.16
N LEU A 20 7.69 13.68 -2.51
CA LEU A 20 7.98 12.32 -2.07
C LEU A 20 6.84 11.94 -1.14
N ALA A 21 5.87 11.18 -1.64
CA ALA A 21 4.90 10.52 -0.80
C ALA A 21 5.67 9.49 0.02
N LEU A 22 6.12 9.89 1.22
CA LEU A 22 6.35 8.95 2.30
C LEU A 22 4.96 8.42 2.65
N ALA A 23 4.47 7.46 1.87
CA ALA A 23 3.25 6.76 2.19
C ALA A 23 3.48 6.15 3.56
N ASP A 24 2.68 6.56 4.54
CA ASP A 24 2.62 5.84 5.79
C ASP A 24 2.26 4.39 5.44
N ASP A 25 3.18 3.50 5.76
CA ASP A 25 3.14 2.07 5.50
C ASP A 25 1.80 1.44 5.95
N GLY A 26 1.18 1.99 7.00
CA GLY A 26 -0.16 1.63 7.47
C GLY A 26 -1.28 2.17 6.57
N ALA A 27 -1.21 3.44 6.19
CA ALA A 27 -2.15 4.07 5.25
C ALA A 27 -2.16 3.39 3.87
N GLN A 28 -0.99 3.01 3.34
CA GLN A 28 -0.90 2.29 2.07
C GLN A 28 -1.59 0.92 2.15
N GLY A 29 -1.27 0.12 3.16
CA GLY A 29 -1.88 -1.21 3.34
C GLY A 29 -3.40 -1.15 3.46
N ARG A 30 -3.93 -0.13 4.15
CA ARG A 30 -5.36 0.12 4.23
C ARG A 30 -5.98 0.46 2.88
N ALA A 31 -5.38 1.39 2.13
CA ALA A 31 -5.90 1.81 0.83
C ALA A 31 -5.94 0.65 -0.17
N LEU A 32 -4.88 -0.16 -0.19
CA LEU A 32 -4.79 -1.36 -1.01
C LEU A 32 -5.86 -2.40 -0.61
N TYR A 33 -6.06 -2.62 0.69
CA TYR A 33 -7.12 -3.48 1.21
C TYR A 33 -8.52 -3.02 0.74
N GLU A 34 -8.85 -1.74 0.95
CA GLU A 34 -10.15 -1.14 0.59
C GLU A 34 -10.39 -1.10 -0.93
N SER A 35 -9.34 -1.24 -1.75
CA SER A 35 -9.48 -1.25 -3.21
C SER A 35 -10.10 -2.52 -3.78
N ARG A 36 -10.04 -3.66 -3.07
CA ARG A 36 -10.41 -4.97 -3.65
C ARG A 36 -10.81 -6.07 -2.66
N CYS A 37 -10.30 -6.06 -1.43
CA CYS A 37 -10.38 -7.24 -0.56
C CYS A 37 -11.76 -7.46 0.07
N ASP A 38 -12.63 -6.46 0.03
CA ASP A 38 -14.01 -6.53 0.51
C ASP A 38 -15.06 -6.59 -0.62
N THR A 39 -14.61 -6.63 -1.88
CA THR A 39 -15.49 -6.67 -3.05
C THR A 39 -16.20 -8.03 -3.21
N CYS A 40 -15.52 -9.13 -2.86
CA CYS A 40 -16.09 -10.48 -2.99
C CYS A 40 -16.80 -10.97 -1.72
N HIS A 41 -16.39 -10.46 -0.55
CA HIS A 41 -16.96 -10.82 0.74
C HIS A 41 -16.70 -9.72 1.75
N ASP A 42 -17.57 -9.60 2.75
CA ASP A 42 -17.38 -8.65 3.85
C ASP A 42 -16.28 -9.11 4.84
N LYS A 43 -16.23 -8.43 6.00
CA LYS A 43 -15.25 -8.69 7.06
C LYS A 43 -15.46 -10.02 7.80
N SER A 44 -16.51 -10.78 7.48
CA SER A 44 -16.79 -12.10 8.08
C SER A 44 -15.62 -13.07 7.94
N VAL A 45 -14.80 -12.90 6.90
CA VAL A 45 -13.64 -13.78 6.63
C VAL A 45 -12.57 -13.74 7.72
N TYR A 46 -12.49 -12.63 8.45
CA TYR A 46 -11.54 -12.47 9.56
C TYR A 46 -12.08 -12.94 10.90
N ASN A 47 -13.40 -13.11 11.00
CA ASN A 47 -14.13 -13.40 12.24
C ASN A 47 -14.67 -14.84 12.29
N ARG A 48 -14.28 -15.70 11.33
CA ARG A 48 -14.70 -17.11 11.34
C ARG A 48 -14.13 -17.81 12.58
N ALA A 49 -14.96 -18.63 13.23
CA ALA A 49 -14.58 -19.41 14.41
C ALA A 49 -13.30 -20.24 14.18
N VAL A 50 -13.12 -20.73 12.96
CA VAL A 50 -11.88 -21.36 12.51
C VAL A 50 -11.24 -20.46 11.47
N ARG A 51 -10.25 -19.66 11.90
CA ARG A 51 -9.39 -18.89 10.98
C ARG A 51 -8.49 -19.86 10.20
N LYS A 52 -8.39 -19.64 8.88
CA LYS A 52 -7.49 -20.44 8.03
C LYS A 52 -6.02 -20.12 8.31
N SER A 53 -5.69 -18.85 8.50
CA SER A 53 -4.32 -18.42 8.83
C SER A 53 -4.04 -18.61 10.32
N ARG A 54 -2.88 -19.17 10.62
CA ARG A 54 -2.39 -19.50 11.97
C ARG A 54 -1.21 -18.65 12.42
N ASN A 55 -0.62 -17.88 11.51
CA ASN A 55 0.53 -17.01 11.76
C ASN A 55 0.59 -15.90 10.70
N PHE A 56 1.49 -14.93 10.90
CA PHE A 56 1.69 -13.80 9.99
C PHE A 56 2.07 -14.26 8.56
N ALA A 57 2.92 -15.28 8.42
CA ALA A 57 3.36 -15.77 7.11
C ALA A 57 2.19 -16.34 6.30
N GLU A 58 1.27 -17.05 6.94
CA GLU A 58 0.06 -17.55 6.28
C GLU A 58 -0.89 -16.41 5.89
N VAL A 59 -1.02 -15.34 6.68
CA VAL A 59 -1.77 -14.14 6.26
C VAL A 59 -1.15 -13.57 4.98
N ARG A 60 0.18 -13.41 4.94
CA ARG A 60 0.90 -12.93 3.76
C ARG A 60 0.66 -13.82 2.53
N GLN A 61 0.69 -15.14 2.71
CA GLN A 61 0.42 -16.09 1.63
C GLN A 61 -0.99 -15.92 1.05
N TRP A 62 -2.00 -15.69 1.90
CA TRP A 62 -3.35 -15.42 1.42
C TRP A 62 -3.45 -14.09 0.68
N VAL A 63 -2.78 -13.04 1.15
CA VAL A 63 -2.73 -11.74 0.44
C VAL A 63 -2.08 -11.89 -0.93
N ALA A 64 -0.90 -12.52 -0.99
CA ALA A 64 -0.19 -12.76 -2.24
C ALA A 64 -1.04 -13.59 -3.22
N ARG A 65 -1.66 -14.67 -2.74
CA ARG A 65 -2.56 -15.50 -3.54
C ARG A 65 -3.70 -14.69 -4.13
N TRP A 66 -4.46 -13.97 -3.30
CA TRP A 66 -5.60 -13.21 -3.80
C TRP A 66 -5.21 -12.03 -4.68
N ASN A 67 -4.01 -11.46 -4.49
CA ASN A 67 -3.47 -10.51 -5.45
C ASN A 67 -3.31 -11.19 -6.83
N THR A 68 -2.73 -12.39 -6.91
CA THR A 68 -2.59 -13.14 -8.18
C THR A 68 -3.92 -13.58 -8.78
N GLU A 69 -4.83 -14.12 -7.97
CA GLU A 69 -6.14 -14.64 -8.45
C GLU A 69 -7.07 -13.52 -8.96
N LEU A 70 -6.79 -12.26 -8.58
CA LEU A 70 -7.49 -11.07 -9.06
C LEU A 70 -6.68 -10.30 -10.12
N ASP A 71 -5.71 -10.96 -10.78
CA ASP A 71 -4.83 -10.39 -11.80
C ASP A 71 -4.09 -9.12 -11.35
N GLY A 72 -3.80 -9.01 -10.05
CA GLY A 72 -3.10 -7.89 -9.45
C GLY A 72 -1.58 -7.99 -9.57
N ALA A 73 -0.93 -6.85 -9.68
CA ALA A 73 0.52 -6.72 -9.87
C ALA A 73 1.24 -6.09 -8.66
N TRP A 74 0.77 -6.37 -7.44
CA TRP A 74 1.40 -5.83 -6.24
C TRP A 74 2.83 -6.32 -6.05
N THR A 75 3.69 -5.41 -5.62
CA THR A 75 5.06 -5.72 -5.19
C THR A 75 5.06 -6.46 -3.86
N ASP A 76 6.21 -7.04 -3.49
CA ASP A 76 6.38 -7.66 -2.18
C ASP A 76 6.12 -6.68 -1.02
N ASP A 77 6.52 -5.41 -1.18
CA ASP A 77 6.29 -4.35 -0.19
C ASP A 77 4.81 -4.01 -0.04
N GLU A 78 4.07 -3.97 -1.15
CA GLU A 78 2.62 -3.74 -1.13
C GLU A 78 1.86 -4.92 -0.49
N ILE A 79 2.28 -6.15 -0.79
CA ILE A 79 1.78 -7.36 -0.14
C ILE A 79 2.05 -7.29 1.37
N ASP A 80 3.26 -6.89 1.77
CA ASP A 80 3.65 -6.73 3.17
C ASP A 80 2.83 -5.63 3.88
N ALA A 81 2.57 -4.52 3.20
CA ALA A 81 1.76 -3.43 3.73
C ALA A 81 0.31 -3.88 4.02
N VAL A 82 -0.33 -4.58 3.09
CA VAL A 82 -1.67 -5.14 3.28
C VAL A 82 -1.67 -6.21 4.38
N THR A 83 -0.64 -7.06 4.41
CA THR A 83 -0.50 -8.10 5.43
C THR A 83 -0.39 -7.50 6.83
N ARG A 84 0.43 -6.46 7.00
CA ARG A 84 0.56 -5.72 8.26
C ARG A 84 -0.76 -5.09 8.67
N TYR A 85 -1.45 -4.40 7.76
CA TYR A 85 -2.77 -3.83 8.02
C TYR A 85 -3.78 -4.88 8.51
N LEU A 86 -3.88 -6.02 7.80
CA LEU A 86 -4.77 -7.11 8.20
C LEU A 86 -4.38 -7.72 9.54
N ASN A 87 -3.07 -7.88 9.77
CA ASN A 87 -2.58 -8.43 11.02
C ASN A 87 -2.89 -7.51 12.20
N GLU A 88 -2.60 -6.22 12.07
CA GLU A 88 -2.93 -5.22 13.08
C GLU A 88 -4.44 -5.10 13.28
N ARG A 89 -5.26 -5.18 12.24
CA ARG A 89 -6.70 -4.96 12.39
C ARG A 89 -7.47 -6.18 12.89
N TYR A 90 -7.03 -7.39 12.55
CA TYR A 90 -7.82 -8.60 12.74
C TYR A 90 -7.06 -9.77 13.36
N TYR A 91 -5.84 -10.08 12.91
CA TYR A 91 -5.18 -11.34 13.28
C TYR A 91 -4.36 -11.29 14.56
N LYS A 92 -3.62 -10.21 14.80
CA LYS A 92 -2.79 -9.95 15.98
C LYS A 92 -1.68 -11.00 16.21
N PHE A 93 -1.16 -11.60 15.15
CA PHE A 93 -0.01 -12.51 15.24
C PHE A 93 1.30 -11.75 15.48
N PRO A 94 2.32 -12.40 16.06
CA PRO A 94 3.68 -11.88 16.07
C PRO A 94 4.12 -11.55 14.65
N CYS A 95 4.47 -10.28 14.41
CA CYS A 95 4.94 -9.82 13.11
C CYS A 95 6.47 -9.84 13.08
N PRO A 96 7.10 -10.29 11.97
CA PRO A 96 8.55 -10.18 11.82
C PRO A 96 9.02 -8.72 11.83
N ALA A 97 10.08 -8.43 12.60
CA ALA A 97 10.62 -7.08 12.77
C ALA A 97 11.02 -6.37 11.46
N ARG A 98 11.38 -7.15 10.44
CA ARG A 98 11.72 -6.63 9.10
C ARG A 98 10.51 -6.03 8.37
N ILE A 99 9.28 -6.46 8.72
CA ILE A 99 8.02 -6.07 8.06
C ILE A 99 7.25 -5.08 8.93
N CYS A 100 7.11 -5.39 10.22
CA CYS A 100 6.59 -4.45 11.19
C CYS A 100 7.77 -4.01 12.01
N LYS A 101 8.26 -2.78 11.77
CA LYS A 101 9.20 -2.16 12.72
C LYS A 101 8.56 -2.28 14.10
N ALA A 102 9.33 -2.78 15.07
CA ALA A 102 8.88 -2.75 16.46
C ALA A 102 8.57 -1.29 16.79
N GLY A 103 7.30 -1.00 17.06
CA GLY A 103 6.87 0.32 17.52
C GLY A 103 7.47 0.65 18.87
#